data_AF-A0A6A5ZJW2-F1
#
_entry.id   AF-A0A6A5ZJW2-F1
#
_cell.length_a   1.000
_cell.length_b   1.000
_cell.length_c   1.000
_cell.angle_alpha   90.00
_cell.angle_beta   90.00
_cell.angle_gamma   90.00
#
_symmetry.space_group_name_H-M   'P 1'
#
loop_
_entity.id
_entity.type
_entity.pdbx_description
1 polymer ?
#
loop_
_entity_poly.entity_id
_entity_poly.type
_entity_poly.pdbx_seq_one_letter_code
_entity_poly.pdbx_strand_id
1 'polypeptide(L)'
;IYDSSKDFTRRISISKTTVTLFAYPSKGGVIVLSPAYGLDLEFLCLDRLHPPIERFSTQNEEDEFCKKMLMLGAKWWDSLSRHYLVTGAQEGEEDCEEALEYDDTVPSPTVRERLWCSVAWPSAGGLVIAEFHSARLGHRNDGGREYEIPEDVGRLGLCADMDERAAMLRERFEGKFFASVEDYDEEGGDAFLGAWGWKIDGKGEVGALEKTW
;
A
#
# COMPACT_ATOMS: atom_id res chain seq x y z
N ILE A 1 11.66 14.17 21.16
CA ILE A 1 11.14 14.14 19.77
C ILE A 1 10.96 12.67 19.44
N TYR A 2 9.74 12.23 19.16
CA TYR A 2 9.47 10.85 18.78
C TYR A 2 10.05 10.63 17.39
N ASP A 3 10.96 9.66 17.27
CA ASP A 3 11.67 9.36 16.02
C ASP A 3 10.96 8.17 15.36
N SER A 4 10.05 8.46 14.43
CA SER A 4 9.26 7.44 13.74
C SER A 4 10.14 6.49 12.93
N SER A 5 11.32 6.91 12.48
CA SER A 5 12.29 6.09 11.74
C SER A 5 12.84 4.90 12.52
N LYS A 6 12.58 4.83 13.84
CA LYS A 6 12.98 3.72 14.72
C LYS A 6 11.80 2.95 15.31
N ASP A 7 10.58 3.29 14.93
CA ASP A 7 9.39 2.58 15.37
C ASP A 7 9.07 1.43 14.41
N PHE A 8 9.75 0.31 14.65
CA PHE A 8 9.56 -0.94 13.93
C PHE A 8 8.57 -1.89 14.60
N THR A 9 7.83 -1.41 15.60
CA THR A 9 6.85 -2.23 16.33
C THR A 9 5.42 -1.76 16.12
N ARG A 10 5.19 -0.52 15.70
CA ARG A 10 3.86 0.02 15.43
C ARG A 10 3.09 -0.80 14.39
N ARG A 11 1.94 -1.35 14.75
CA ARG A 11 1.02 -2.02 13.83
C ARG A 11 0.05 -1.06 13.16
N ILE A 12 -0.43 -0.07 13.92
CA ILE A 12 -1.54 0.78 13.52
C ILE A 12 -1.28 2.23 13.91
N SER A 13 -1.65 3.14 13.03
CA SER A 13 -1.76 4.58 13.30
C SER A 13 -3.18 5.02 13.00
N ILE A 14 -3.81 5.69 13.95
CA ILE A 14 -5.17 6.24 13.79
C ILE A 14 -5.05 7.76 13.83
N SER A 15 -5.31 8.41 12.69
CA SER A 15 -5.30 9.87 12.55
C SER A 15 -6.73 10.43 12.61
N LYS A 16 -6.88 11.74 12.36
CA LYS A 16 -8.20 12.40 12.33
C LYS A 16 -9.12 11.84 11.23
N THR A 17 -8.55 11.35 10.14
CA THR A 17 -9.29 11.00 8.92
C THR A 17 -8.94 9.63 8.36
N THR A 18 -7.85 9.02 8.84
CA THR A 18 -7.26 7.85 8.20
C THR A 18 -6.77 6.84 9.24
N VAL A 19 -6.98 5.56 8.95
CA VAL A 19 -6.33 4.46 9.66
C VAL A 19 -5.25 3.89 8.74
N THR A 20 -4.05 3.73 9.27
CA THR A 20 -2.89 3.19 8.55
C THR A 20 -2.40 1.94 9.27
N LEU A 21 -2.23 0.85 8.53
CA LEU A 21 -1.61 -0.37 9.03
C LEU A 21 -0.19 -0.50 8.50
N PHE A 22 0.70 -0.98 9.35
CA PHE A 22 2.11 -1.23 9.05
C PHE A 22 2.41 -2.70 9.26
N ALA A 23 3.30 -3.29 8.47
CA ALA A 23 3.84 -4.63 8.66
C ALA A 23 5.33 -4.68 8.35
N TYR A 24 6.05 -5.55 9.05
CA TYR A 24 7.52 -5.57 9.07
C TYR A 24 8.08 -6.91 8.57
N PRO A 25 8.25 -7.05 7.25
CA PRO A 25 8.68 -8.31 6.66
C PRO A 25 10.12 -8.66 7.03
N SER A 26 10.41 -9.95 7.16
CA SER A 26 11.75 -10.49 7.45
C SER A 26 12.78 -10.22 6.36
N LYS A 27 12.34 -9.72 5.20
CA LYS A 27 13.20 -9.30 4.09
C LYS A 27 13.61 -7.82 4.16
N GLY A 28 13.06 -7.06 5.11
CA GLY A 28 13.31 -5.64 5.29
C GLY A 28 12.31 -4.74 4.57
N GLY A 29 12.41 -3.45 4.86
CA GLY A 29 11.44 -2.43 4.49
C GLY A 29 10.19 -2.49 5.37
N VAL A 30 9.14 -1.84 4.89
CA VAL A 30 7.85 -1.75 5.58
C VAL A 30 6.70 -1.86 4.59
N ILE A 31 5.69 -2.65 4.93
CA ILE A 31 4.47 -2.77 4.14
C ILE A 31 3.39 -1.89 4.78
N VAL A 32 2.81 -0.98 4.01
CA VAL A 32 1.85 0.01 4.51
C VAL A 32 0.54 -0.06 3.73
N LEU A 33 -0.56 -0.21 4.46
CA LEU A 33 -1.92 -0.12 3.93
C LEU A 33 -2.57 1.16 4.47
N SER A 34 -2.92 2.08 3.56
CA SER A 34 -3.59 3.34 3.88
C SER A 34 -4.42 3.84 2.68
N PRO A 35 -5.69 4.23 2.86
CA PRO A 35 -6.48 4.05 4.08
C PRO A 35 -6.84 2.57 4.31
N ALA A 36 -6.89 2.15 5.58
CA ALA A 36 -7.46 0.87 5.98
C ALA A 36 -8.89 1.06 6.51
N TYR A 37 -9.80 0.18 6.12
CA TYR A 37 -11.21 0.17 6.52
C TYR A 37 -11.54 -1.01 7.45
N GLY A 38 -12.74 -1.00 8.02
CA GLY A 38 -13.20 -2.09 8.90
C GLY A 38 -13.15 -3.46 8.23
N LEU A 39 -13.44 -3.52 6.92
CA LEU A 39 -13.34 -4.73 6.09
C LEU A 39 -11.89 -5.24 5.98
N ASP A 40 -10.91 -4.33 5.87
CA ASP A 40 -9.49 -4.71 5.79
C ASP A 40 -9.03 -5.36 7.10
N LEU A 41 -9.43 -4.79 8.25
CA LEU A 41 -9.17 -5.37 9.56
C LEU A 41 -9.78 -6.77 9.68
N GLU A 42 -11.01 -6.94 9.22
CA GLU A 42 -11.69 -8.24 9.23
C GLU A 42 -10.98 -9.29 8.36
N PHE A 43 -10.57 -8.91 7.14
CA PHE A 43 -9.77 -9.77 6.26
C PHE A 43 -8.43 -10.18 6.89
N LEU A 44 -7.82 -9.28 7.67
CA LEU A 44 -6.58 -9.52 8.39
C LEU A 44 -6.78 -10.26 9.73
N CYS A 45 -8.01 -10.61 10.08
CA CYS A 45 -8.39 -11.20 11.37
C CYS A 45 -8.02 -10.33 12.59
N LEU A 46 -8.10 -9.00 12.44
CA LEU A 46 -7.86 -8.04 13.51
C LEU A 46 -9.18 -7.60 14.16
N ASP A 47 -9.15 -7.34 15.47
CA ASP A 47 -10.28 -6.74 16.17
C ASP A 47 -10.51 -5.30 15.65
N ARG A 48 -11.75 -5.02 15.22
CA ARG A 48 -12.13 -3.71 14.65
C ARG A 48 -12.23 -2.61 15.69
N LEU A 49 -12.51 -2.95 16.95
CA LEU A 49 -12.67 -2.02 18.06
C LEU A 49 -11.36 -1.84 18.82
N HIS A 50 -10.56 -2.91 18.93
CA HIS A 50 -9.32 -2.96 19.68
C HIS A 50 -8.19 -3.63 18.88
N PRO A 51 -7.81 -3.08 17.72
CA PRO A 51 -6.74 -3.65 16.92
C PRO A 51 -5.41 -3.66 17.71
N PRO A 52 -4.55 -4.66 17.50
CA PRO A 52 -3.26 -4.70 18.16
C PRO A 52 -2.43 -3.47 17.78
N ILE A 53 -1.82 -2.86 18.79
CA ILE A 53 -0.99 -1.65 18.62
C ILE A 53 0.42 -2.03 18.16
N GLU A 54 0.89 -3.22 18.54
CA GLU A 54 2.23 -3.72 18.26
C GLU A 54 2.20 -4.88 17.26
N ARG A 55 3.33 -5.07 16.58
CA ARG A 55 3.55 -6.17 15.64
C ARG A 55 3.54 -7.53 16.31
N PHE A 56 3.52 -8.62 15.53
CA PHE A 56 3.60 -9.96 16.10
C PHE A 56 4.96 -10.22 16.73
N SER A 57 4.98 -11.01 17.80
CA SER A 57 6.22 -11.35 18.51
C SER A 57 7.14 -12.27 17.71
N THR A 58 6.56 -13.08 16.82
CA THR A 58 7.33 -14.01 15.98
C THR A 58 7.39 -13.51 14.54
N GLN A 59 8.57 -13.61 13.93
CA GLN A 59 8.77 -13.15 12.56
C GLN A 59 7.94 -13.94 11.53
N ASN A 60 7.65 -15.23 11.81
CA ASN A 60 6.82 -16.03 10.91
C ASN A 60 5.36 -15.55 10.90
N GLU A 61 4.79 -15.23 12.06
CA GLU A 61 3.44 -14.63 12.12
C GLU A 61 3.41 -13.26 11.45
N GLU A 62 4.46 -12.46 11.64
CA GLU A 62 4.62 -11.17 10.98
C GLU A 62 4.68 -11.29 9.46
N ASP A 63 5.42 -12.27 8.94
CA ASP A 63 5.57 -12.51 7.50
C ASP A 63 4.25 -12.99 6.87
N GLU A 64 3.47 -13.83 7.56
CA GLU A 64 2.12 -14.21 7.11
C GLU A 64 1.18 -13.00 7.10
N PHE A 65 1.27 -12.12 8.10
CA PHE A 65 0.53 -10.86 8.11
C PHE A 65 0.94 -9.93 6.96
N CYS A 66 2.24 -9.82 6.67
CA CYS A 66 2.79 -9.08 5.54
C CYS A 66 2.20 -9.54 4.21
N LYS A 67 2.14 -10.86 3.97
CA LYS A 67 1.55 -11.42 2.74
C LYS A 67 0.07 -11.05 2.61
N LYS A 68 -0.71 -11.16 3.68
CA LYS A 68 -2.13 -10.77 3.67
C LYS A 68 -2.32 -9.27 3.42
N MET A 69 -1.45 -8.42 3.96
CA MET A 69 -1.46 -6.98 3.67
C MET A 69 -1.22 -6.71 2.17
N LEU A 70 -0.27 -7.40 1.54
CA LEU A 70 -0.04 -7.28 0.09
C LEU A 70 -1.26 -7.70 -0.73
N MET A 71 -1.98 -8.74 -0.29
CA MET A 71 -3.24 -9.15 -0.93
C MET A 71 -4.32 -8.05 -0.90
N LEU A 72 -4.27 -7.12 0.05
CA LEU A 72 -5.20 -5.97 0.10
C LEU A 72 -4.74 -4.77 -0.75
N GLY A 73 -3.59 -4.86 -1.42
CA GLY A 73 -2.99 -3.76 -2.16
C GLY A 73 -2.08 -2.87 -1.30
N ALA A 74 -1.60 -3.36 -0.15
CA ALA A 74 -0.62 -2.61 0.62
C ALA A 74 0.68 -2.41 -0.17
N LYS A 75 1.33 -1.27 0.03
CA LYS A 75 2.59 -0.92 -0.65
C LYS A 75 3.79 -1.39 0.16
N TRP A 76 4.80 -1.94 -0.51
CA TRP A 76 6.05 -2.34 0.13
C TRP A 76 7.17 -1.33 -0.11
N TRP A 77 7.38 -0.49 0.89
CA TRP A 77 8.38 0.57 0.90
C TRP A 77 9.74 0.05 1.37
N ASP A 78 10.80 0.61 0.80
CA ASP A 78 12.17 0.22 1.16
C ASP A 78 12.57 0.66 2.56
N SER A 79 11.98 1.76 3.05
CA SER A 79 12.12 2.26 4.42
C SER A 79 10.89 3.07 4.81
N LEU A 80 10.71 3.30 6.11
CA LEU A 80 9.61 4.13 6.60
C LEU A 80 9.83 5.61 6.24
N SER A 81 11.08 6.07 6.20
CA SER A 81 11.43 7.43 5.75
C SER A 81 11.02 7.66 4.29
N ARG A 82 11.22 6.67 3.41
CA ARG A 82 10.76 6.76 2.02
C ARG A 82 9.24 6.83 1.91
N HIS A 83 8.53 6.03 2.71
CA HIS A 83 7.09 6.10 2.80
C HIS A 83 6.60 7.50 3.17
N TYR A 84 7.13 8.09 4.24
CA TYR A 84 6.73 9.45 4.68
C TYR A 84 7.09 10.52 3.65
N LEU A 85 8.28 10.46 3.05
CA LEU A 85 8.69 11.40 2.02
C LEU A 85 7.71 11.42 0.83
N VAL A 86 7.39 10.24 0.28
CA VAL A 86 6.52 10.15 -0.90
C VAL A 86 5.08 10.49 -0.57
N THR A 87 4.57 10.06 0.59
CA THR A 87 3.18 10.34 0.98
C THR A 87 2.97 11.79 1.43
N GLY A 88 3.92 12.37 2.17
CA GLY A 88 3.88 13.79 2.55
C GLY A 88 3.82 14.69 1.31
N ALA A 89 4.63 14.40 0.28
CA ALA A 89 4.56 15.14 -0.98
C ALA A 89 3.22 14.94 -1.74
N GLN A 90 2.56 13.78 -1.65
CA GLN A 90 1.21 13.59 -2.23
C GLN A 90 0.13 14.41 -1.49
N GLU A 91 0.35 14.63 -0.20
CA GLU A 91 -0.51 15.40 0.71
C GLU A 91 -0.23 16.91 0.64
N GLY A 92 0.83 17.34 -0.04
CA GLY A 92 1.20 18.75 -0.20
C GLY A 92 2.11 19.29 0.89
N GLU A 93 2.91 18.44 1.54
CA GLU A 93 3.95 18.86 2.48
C GLU A 93 5.14 19.46 1.71
N GLU A 94 5.33 20.77 1.81
CA GLU A 94 6.34 21.56 1.09
C GLU A 94 7.75 20.97 1.19
N ASP A 95 8.22 20.64 2.39
CA ASP A 95 9.56 20.04 2.61
C ASP A 95 9.74 18.72 1.83
N CYS A 96 8.67 17.92 1.70
CA CYS A 96 8.72 16.66 0.98
C CYS A 96 8.66 16.86 -0.54
N GLU A 97 7.85 17.81 -1.00
CA GLU A 97 7.77 18.19 -2.43
C GLU A 97 9.11 18.75 -2.91
N GLU A 98 9.71 19.69 -2.17
CA GLU A 98 11.00 20.28 -2.48
C GLU A 98 12.12 19.23 -2.51
N ALA A 99 12.13 18.30 -1.55
CA ALA A 99 13.10 17.21 -1.52
C ALA A 99 12.98 16.29 -2.74
N LEU A 100 11.78 16.02 -3.26
CA LEU A 100 11.59 15.19 -4.46
C LEU A 100 11.83 15.96 -5.77
N GLU A 101 11.66 17.28 -5.79
CA GLU A 101 11.81 18.11 -6.99
C GLU A 101 13.23 18.66 -7.17
N TYR A 102 13.92 19.02 -6.08
CA TYR A 102 15.16 19.80 -6.14
C TYR A 102 16.40 19.10 -5.56
N ASP A 103 16.24 18.00 -4.81
CA ASP A 103 17.38 17.22 -4.30
C ASP A 103 17.70 16.05 -5.24
N ASP A 104 18.71 16.23 -6.10
CA ASP A 104 19.18 15.20 -7.04
C ASP A 104 19.69 13.92 -6.36
N THR A 105 19.93 13.94 -5.03
CA THR A 105 20.32 12.74 -4.28
C THR A 105 19.11 11.87 -3.88
N VAL A 106 17.91 12.43 -3.97
CA VAL A 106 16.65 11.76 -3.65
C VAL A 106 16.06 11.18 -4.93
N PRO A 107 15.91 9.84 -5.03
CA PRO A 107 15.35 9.24 -6.24
C PRO A 107 13.88 9.59 -6.43
N SER A 108 13.47 9.81 -7.69
CA SER A 108 12.06 10.03 -8.02
C SER A 108 11.18 8.84 -7.59
N PRO A 109 9.90 9.08 -7.24
CA PRO A 109 8.95 8.01 -6.91
C PRO A 109 8.84 6.97 -8.03
N THR A 110 8.77 5.69 -7.71
CA THR A 110 8.53 4.64 -8.72
C THR A 110 7.06 4.60 -9.13
N VAL A 111 6.75 3.89 -10.24
CA VAL A 111 5.36 3.67 -10.69
C VAL A 111 4.52 3.05 -9.57
N ARG A 112 5.07 2.04 -8.87
CA ARG A 112 4.38 1.34 -7.78
C ARG A 112 4.19 2.21 -6.54
N GLU A 113 5.16 3.07 -6.22
CA GLU A 113 5.05 4.03 -5.12
C GLU A 113 3.93 5.05 -5.37
N ARG A 114 3.74 5.47 -6.63
CA ARG A 114 2.67 6.42 -7.04
C ARG A 114 1.32 5.76 -7.28
N LEU A 115 1.26 4.45 -7.47
CA LEU A 115 0.04 3.72 -7.77
C LEU A 115 -0.92 3.74 -6.58
N TRP A 116 -2.14 4.20 -6.77
CA TRP A 116 -3.23 3.86 -5.88
C TRP A 116 -3.81 2.52 -6.33
N CYS A 117 -4.00 1.59 -5.39
CA CYS A 117 -4.70 0.35 -5.69
C CYS A 117 -5.64 -0.06 -4.57
N SER A 118 -6.70 -0.79 -4.94
CA SER A 118 -7.57 -1.45 -3.99
C SER A 118 -7.99 -2.81 -4.54
N VAL A 119 -7.91 -3.83 -3.68
CA VAL A 119 -8.17 -5.22 -4.04
C VAL A 119 -9.37 -5.76 -3.26
N ALA A 120 -10.16 -6.60 -3.90
CA ALA A 120 -11.20 -7.40 -3.28
C ALA A 120 -11.05 -8.88 -3.65
N TRP A 121 -11.31 -9.76 -2.69
CA TRP A 121 -11.25 -11.22 -2.82
C TRP A 121 -12.66 -11.80 -2.67
N PRO A 122 -13.48 -11.81 -3.74
CA PRO A 122 -14.87 -12.25 -3.67
C PRO A 122 -14.97 -13.72 -3.30
N SER A 123 -16.09 -14.10 -2.66
CA SER A 123 -16.36 -15.48 -2.24
C SER A 123 -16.48 -16.45 -3.43
N ALA A 124 -16.78 -15.93 -4.62
CA ALA A 124 -16.78 -16.69 -5.88
C ALA A 124 -15.38 -17.11 -6.35
N GLY A 125 -14.31 -16.60 -5.72
CA GLY A 125 -12.92 -16.85 -6.06
C GLY A 125 -12.32 -15.80 -7.02
N GLY A 126 -11.00 -15.86 -7.17
CA GLY A 126 -10.21 -14.85 -7.89
C GLY A 126 -10.04 -13.55 -7.10
N LEU A 127 -9.64 -12.50 -7.80
CA LEU A 127 -9.54 -11.15 -7.26
C LEU A 127 -10.11 -10.12 -8.22
N VAL A 128 -10.55 -9.00 -7.65
CA VAL A 128 -10.87 -7.77 -8.39
C VAL A 128 -9.94 -6.68 -7.90
N ILE A 129 -9.24 -6.01 -8.82
CA ILE A 129 -8.31 -4.92 -8.50
C ILE A 129 -8.61 -3.68 -9.34
N ALA A 130 -8.59 -2.52 -8.69
CA ALA A 130 -8.61 -1.21 -9.32
C ALA A 130 -7.28 -0.50 -9.10
N GLU A 131 -6.80 0.21 -10.12
CA GLU A 131 -5.47 0.82 -10.18
C GLU A 131 -5.53 2.20 -10.82
N PHE A 132 -5.01 3.22 -10.13
CA PHE A 132 -4.94 4.59 -10.65
C PHE A 132 -3.57 5.20 -10.34
N HIS A 133 -2.92 5.83 -11.31
CA HIS A 133 -1.62 6.46 -11.11
C HIS A 133 -1.80 7.88 -10.57
N SER A 134 -1.38 8.13 -9.33
CA SER A 134 -1.45 9.49 -8.77
C SER A 134 -0.59 10.46 -9.57
N ALA A 135 -1.23 11.46 -10.19
CA ALA A 135 -0.59 12.47 -11.04
C ALA A 135 0.22 13.50 -10.26
N ARG A 136 0.07 13.59 -8.93
CA ARG A 136 0.63 14.70 -8.13
C ARG A 136 2.16 14.72 -8.02
N LEU A 137 2.82 13.58 -8.22
CA LEU A 137 4.27 13.50 -8.08
C LEU A 137 4.96 13.48 -9.44
N GLY A 138 5.21 14.68 -9.97
CA GLY A 138 6.26 15.00 -10.93
C GLY A 138 6.30 14.19 -12.23
N HIS A 139 5.57 14.65 -13.26
CA HIS A 139 6.20 15.13 -14.50
C HIS A 139 5.15 15.80 -15.42
N ARG A 140 5.36 17.09 -15.71
CA ARG A 140 4.98 17.69 -16.99
C ARG A 140 5.65 16.84 -18.09
N ASN A 141 4.86 16.20 -18.95
CA ASN A 141 5.23 15.59 -20.25
C ASN A 141 5.19 14.05 -20.41
N ASP A 142 4.46 13.31 -19.57
CA ASP A 142 4.25 11.86 -19.80
C ASP A 142 3.10 11.52 -20.75
N GLY A 143 2.78 12.40 -21.71
CA GLY A 143 2.01 12.01 -22.90
C GLY A 143 0.61 11.40 -22.67
N GLY A 144 -0.05 11.69 -21.54
CA GLY A 144 -1.50 11.65 -21.45
C GLY A 144 -2.15 10.39 -20.85
N ARG A 145 -1.79 10.05 -19.61
CA ARG A 145 -2.71 9.33 -18.71
C ARG A 145 -2.61 9.88 -17.28
N GLU A 146 -3.14 11.08 -17.08
CA GLU A 146 -3.48 11.59 -15.75
C GLU A 146 -4.69 10.80 -15.25
N TYR A 147 -4.47 9.79 -14.42
CA TYR A 147 -5.55 9.10 -13.73
C TYR A 147 -5.66 9.64 -12.31
N GLU A 148 -6.46 10.69 -12.14
CA GLU A 148 -6.79 11.16 -10.80
C GLU A 148 -7.50 10.03 -10.03
N ILE A 149 -7.02 9.78 -8.80
CA ILE A 149 -7.68 8.85 -7.88
C ILE A 149 -9.15 9.31 -7.75
N PRO A 150 -10.14 8.44 -8.00
CA PRO A 150 -11.54 8.85 -7.97
C PRO A 150 -11.92 9.55 -6.65
N GLU A 151 -12.59 10.69 -6.71
CA GLU A 151 -12.89 11.50 -5.51
C GLU A 151 -13.76 10.75 -4.48
N ASP A 152 -14.53 9.74 -4.92
CA ASP A 152 -15.46 8.99 -4.07
C ASP A 152 -14.93 7.61 -3.61
N VAL A 153 -13.61 7.38 -3.64
CA VAL A 153 -12.97 6.15 -3.12
C VAL A 153 -13.30 5.83 -1.66
N GLY A 154 -13.70 6.84 -0.86
CA GLY A 154 -14.18 6.65 0.50
C GLY A 154 -15.39 5.72 0.62
N ARG A 155 -16.16 5.51 -0.47
CA ARG A 155 -17.26 4.53 -0.53
C ARG A 155 -16.80 3.10 -0.30
N LEU A 156 -15.55 2.78 -0.57
CA LEU A 156 -14.99 1.45 -0.28
C LEU A 156 -15.06 1.12 1.21
N GLY A 157 -14.99 2.12 2.08
CA GLY A 157 -15.17 1.95 3.53
C GLY A 157 -16.60 1.63 3.96
N LEU A 158 -17.59 1.75 3.07
CA LEU A 158 -18.98 1.40 3.33
C LEU A 158 -19.32 -0.06 2.99
N CYS A 159 -18.44 -0.76 2.27
CA CYS A 159 -18.66 -2.15 1.89
C CYS A 159 -18.66 -3.04 3.13
N ALA A 160 -19.65 -3.92 3.25
CA ALA A 160 -19.78 -4.85 4.37
C ALA A 160 -18.84 -6.05 4.24
N ASP A 161 -18.56 -6.50 3.01
CA ASP A 161 -17.74 -7.67 2.71
C ASP A 161 -16.91 -7.50 1.41
N MET A 162 -16.12 -8.52 1.08
CA MET A 162 -15.30 -8.53 -0.14
C MET A 162 -16.12 -8.69 -1.43
N ASP A 163 -17.34 -9.24 -1.37
CA ASP A 163 -18.21 -9.36 -2.53
C ASP A 163 -18.79 -7.98 -2.90
N GLU A 164 -19.24 -7.21 -1.92
CA GLU A 164 -19.66 -5.81 -2.09
C GLU A 164 -18.50 -4.94 -2.56
N ARG A 165 -17.30 -5.11 -1.99
CA ARG A 165 -16.10 -4.39 -2.46
C ARG A 165 -15.78 -4.76 -3.91
N ALA A 166 -15.83 -6.04 -4.28
CA ALA A 166 -15.58 -6.50 -5.65
C ALA A 166 -16.63 -5.96 -6.65
N ALA A 167 -17.90 -5.87 -6.24
CA ALA A 167 -18.94 -5.22 -7.04
C ALA A 167 -18.64 -3.71 -7.19
N MET A 168 -18.32 -3.02 -6.10
CA MET A 168 -17.99 -1.59 -6.10
C MET A 168 -16.80 -1.27 -7.00
N LEU A 169 -15.72 -2.07 -6.91
CA LEU A 169 -14.53 -1.90 -7.74
C LEU A 169 -14.87 -2.05 -9.24
N ARG A 170 -15.63 -3.09 -9.61
CA ARG A 170 -16.03 -3.32 -11.01
C ARG A 170 -16.97 -2.24 -11.54
N GLU A 171 -17.95 -1.83 -10.75
CA GLU A 171 -19.01 -0.93 -11.21
C GLU A 171 -18.58 0.54 -11.26
N ARG A 172 -17.62 0.96 -10.41
CA ARG A 172 -17.27 2.37 -10.25
C ARG A 172 -15.80 2.73 -10.43
N PHE A 173 -14.91 1.77 -10.24
CA PHE A 173 -13.47 2.05 -10.16
C PHE A 173 -12.67 1.29 -11.21
N GLU A 174 -13.29 0.96 -12.35
CA GLU A 174 -12.65 0.25 -13.48
C GLU A 174 -11.95 -1.06 -13.04
N GLY A 175 -12.47 -1.68 -11.97
CA GLY A 175 -11.87 -2.87 -11.37
C GLY A 175 -11.88 -4.05 -12.34
N LYS A 176 -10.72 -4.66 -12.53
CA LYS A 176 -10.51 -5.83 -13.40
C LYS A 176 -10.50 -7.10 -12.57
N PHE A 177 -11.07 -8.16 -13.14
CA PHE A 177 -11.06 -9.49 -12.54
C PHE A 177 -9.85 -10.29 -13.04
N PHE A 178 -9.21 -11.00 -12.12
CA PHE A 178 -8.15 -11.96 -12.38
C PHE A 178 -8.44 -13.25 -11.62
N ALA A 179 -8.10 -14.43 -12.17
CA ALA A 179 -8.36 -15.68 -11.47
C ALA A 179 -7.31 -15.96 -10.39
N SER A 180 -6.10 -15.41 -10.51
CA SER A 180 -5.04 -15.49 -9.52
C SER A 180 -4.11 -14.27 -9.53
N VAL A 181 -3.22 -14.18 -8.53
CA VAL A 181 -2.16 -13.15 -8.50
C VAL A 181 -1.18 -13.35 -9.66
N GLU A 182 -0.92 -14.60 -10.03
CA GLU A 182 -0.05 -14.94 -11.15
C GLU A 182 -0.62 -14.40 -12.47
N ASP A 183 -1.92 -14.57 -12.73
CA ASP A 183 -2.57 -14.01 -13.92
C ASP A 183 -2.43 -12.47 -13.97
N TYR A 184 -2.59 -11.82 -12.81
CA TYR A 184 -2.43 -10.38 -12.66
C TYR A 184 -0.99 -9.93 -12.94
N ASP A 185 0.01 -10.65 -12.41
CA ASP A 185 1.42 -10.36 -12.65
C ASP A 185 1.80 -10.60 -14.12
N GLU A 186 1.25 -11.64 -14.76
CA GLU A 186 1.45 -11.96 -16.19
C GLU A 186 0.87 -10.89 -17.13
N GLU A 187 -0.25 -10.28 -16.75
CA GLU A 187 -0.82 -9.13 -17.49
C GLU A 187 -0.07 -7.80 -17.24
N GLY A 188 0.98 -7.81 -16.41
CA GLY A 188 1.84 -6.66 -16.17
C GLY A 188 1.31 -5.70 -15.11
N GLY A 189 0.66 -6.23 -14.06
CA GLY A 189 0.20 -5.44 -12.92
C GLY A 189 1.31 -4.64 -12.21
N ASP A 190 0.97 -3.42 -11.79
CA ASP A 190 1.92 -2.48 -11.18
C ASP A 190 1.92 -2.49 -9.63
N ALA A 191 0.94 -3.11 -8.98
CA ALA A 191 0.86 -3.19 -7.53
C ALA A 191 1.81 -4.24 -6.93
N PHE A 192 1.92 -4.26 -5.59
CA PHE A 192 2.82 -5.14 -4.86
C PHE A 192 2.23 -6.51 -4.49
N LEU A 193 1.13 -6.96 -5.14
CA LEU A 193 0.45 -8.21 -4.76
C LEU A 193 1.39 -9.43 -4.80
N GLY A 194 2.11 -9.60 -5.91
CA GLY A 194 3.11 -10.66 -6.08
C GLY A 194 4.49 -10.37 -5.48
N ALA A 195 4.67 -9.23 -4.80
CA ALA A 195 5.98 -8.74 -4.38
C ALA A 195 6.72 -9.66 -3.42
N TRP A 196 6.00 -10.50 -2.68
CA TRP A 196 6.64 -11.50 -1.84
C TRP A 196 7.50 -12.50 -2.63
N GLY A 197 7.17 -12.79 -3.89
CA GLY A 197 7.93 -13.73 -4.72
C GLY A 197 9.27 -13.20 -5.20
N TRP A 198 9.33 -11.90 -5.54
CA TRP A 198 10.48 -11.31 -6.23
C TRP A 198 11.26 -10.27 -5.42
N LYS A 199 10.64 -9.62 -4.42
CA LYS A 199 11.35 -8.68 -3.54
C LYS A 199 12.18 -9.49 -2.55
N ILE A 200 13.50 -9.45 -2.73
CA ILE A 200 14.47 -10.23 -1.96
C ILE A 200 15.23 -9.34 -0.99
N ASP A 201 15.77 -9.96 0.05
CA ASP A 201 16.53 -9.26 1.07
C ASP A 201 17.66 -8.40 0.48
N GLY A 202 17.73 -7.14 0.91
CA GLY A 202 18.74 -6.17 0.50
C GLY A 202 18.53 -5.54 -0.89
N LYS A 203 17.45 -5.86 -1.62
CA LYS A 203 17.11 -5.22 -2.90
C LYS A 203 15.70 -4.66 -2.89
N GLY A 204 15.60 -3.35 -2.66
CA GLY A 204 14.36 -2.58 -2.80
C GLY A 204 14.14 -2.05 -4.21
N GLU A 205 13.10 -1.23 -4.36
CA GLU A 205 12.77 -0.57 -5.63
C GLU A 205 13.69 0.64 -5.91
N VAL A 206 14.08 1.35 -4.86
CA VAL A 206 14.83 2.60 -4.89
C VAL A 206 16.19 2.45 -4.20
N GLY A 207 16.23 1.67 -3.11
CA GLY A 207 17.44 1.47 -2.31
C GLY A 207 17.49 0.08 -1.67
N ALA A 208 18.42 -0.09 -0.74
CA ALA A 208 18.44 -1.30 0.08
C ALA A 208 17.25 -1.30 1.05
N LEU A 209 16.68 -2.49 1.29
CA LEU A 209 15.62 -2.66 2.28
C LEU A 209 16.17 -2.41 3.69
N GLU A 210 15.53 -1.48 4.40
CA GLU A 210 15.86 -1.17 5.79
C GLU A 210 15.59 -2.39 6.69
N LYS A 211 16.55 -2.73 7.55
CA LYS A 211 16.38 -3.82 8.51
C LYS A 211 15.54 -3.34 9.69
N THR A 212 14.51 -4.11 10.01
CA THR A 212 13.50 -3.74 11.03
C THR A 212 13.49 -4.70 12.23
N TRP A 213 14.56 -5.49 12.42
CA TRP A 213 14.76 -6.45 13.50
C TRP A 213 16.20 -6.46 14.02
#